data_AF-A0A914JJH9-F1
#
_entry.id   AF-A0A914JJH9-F1
#
_cell.length_a   1.000
_cell.length_b   1.000
_cell.length_c   1.000
_cell.angle_alpha   90.00
_cell.angle_beta   90.00
_cell.angle_gamma   90.00
#
_symmetry.space_group_name_H-M   'P 1'
#
loop_
_entity.id
_entity.type
_entity.pdbx_description
1 polymer ?
#
loop_
_entity_poly.entity_id
_entity_poly.type
_entity_poly.pdbx_seq_one_letter_code
_entity_poly.pdbx_strand_id
1 'polypeptide(L)'
;MYGKPLNKFTAIFGPTGYYFVVVWSVAAPVAITFLLVLMVKQQATSVPLYGKKPLPDWSLAFGWFLSILPLLALPFFCVYNIVRFRQRGISLAELFRIQPKWPSAWKFRKTDSSSNVIHPVEDAKVDRSGWSTFPVEKQTGSPNLSRNSDV
;
A
#
# COMPACT_ATOMS: atom_id res chain seq x y z
N MET A 1 -7.18 -8.18 13.96
CA MET A 1 -6.20 -8.38 15.06
C MET A 1 -5.96 -9.87 15.17
N TYR A 2 -4.75 -10.34 14.89
CA TYR A 2 -4.42 -11.74 15.11
C TYR A 2 -4.01 -11.88 16.59
N GLY A 3 -4.72 -12.72 17.34
CA GLY A 3 -4.46 -12.96 18.76
C GLY A 3 -3.07 -13.55 19.00
N LYS A 4 -2.63 -13.61 20.27
CA LYS A 4 -1.37 -14.26 20.63
C LYS A 4 -1.41 -15.72 20.15
N PRO A 5 -0.34 -16.24 19.51
CA PRO A 5 -0.32 -17.61 19.04
C PRO A 5 -0.45 -18.56 20.24
N LEU A 6 -1.39 -19.50 20.15
CA LEU A 6 -1.62 -20.49 21.22
C LEU A 6 -0.45 -21.46 21.37
N ASN A 7 0.26 -21.79 20.26
CA ASN A 7 1.34 -22.77 20.22
C ASN A 7 2.56 -22.26 19.43
N LYS A 8 3.76 -22.81 19.69
CA LYS A 8 5.01 -22.46 18.95
C LYS A 8 4.91 -22.77 17.45
N PHE A 9 4.22 -23.84 17.05
CA PHE A 9 3.99 -24.16 15.64
C PHE A 9 3.09 -23.15 14.94
N THR A 10 2.03 -22.66 15.60
CA THR A 10 1.18 -21.60 15.06
C THR A 10 1.86 -20.23 15.08
N ALA A 11 2.90 -20.04 15.90
CA ALA A 11 3.75 -18.85 15.82
C ALA A 11 4.67 -18.86 14.58
N ILE A 12 5.09 -20.04 14.10
CA ILE A 12 5.97 -20.18 12.93
C ILE A 12 5.15 -20.16 11.62
N PHE A 13 4.06 -20.92 11.55
CA PHE A 13 3.19 -21.03 10.37
C PHE A 13 1.98 -20.09 10.37
N GLY A 14 1.85 -19.22 11.39
CA GLY A 14 0.78 -18.25 11.45
C GLY A 14 0.92 -17.14 10.39
N PRO A 15 -0.15 -16.37 10.11
CA PRO A 15 -0.14 -15.29 9.11
C PRO A 15 0.86 -14.16 9.42
N THR A 16 1.34 -14.07 10.66
CA THR A 16 2.39 -13.16 11.12
C THR A 16 3.68 -13.89 11.52
N GLY A 17 3.81 -15.17 11.18
CA GLY A 17 4.97 -15.98 11.51
C GLY A 17 6.19 -15.59 10.69
N TYR A 18 7.38 -15.92 11.21
CA TYR A 18 8.66 -15.61 10.56
C TYR A 18 8.76 -16.18 9.14
N TYR A 19 8.15 -17.34 8.90
CA TYR A 19 8.08 -17.95 7.57
C TYR A 19 7.46 -17.00 6.55
N PHE A 20 6.27 -16.46 6.85
CA PHE A 20 5.60 -15.53 5.95
C PHE A 20 6.41 -14.24 5.76
N VAL A 21 7.01 -13.71 6.82
CA VAL A 21 7.85 -12.50 6.71
C VAL A 21 8.99 -12.73 5.73
N VAL A 22 9.72 -13.85 5.82
CA VAL A 22 10.83 -14.19 4.92
C VAL A 22 10.35 -14.45 3.50
N VAL A 23 9.23 -15.14 3.34
CA VAL A 23 8.65 -15.39 2.01
C VAL A 23 8.28 -14.07 1.33
N TRP A 24 7.62 -13.16 2.03
CA TRP A 24 7.18 -11.88 1.47
C TRP A 24 8.32 -10.88 1.27
N SER A 25 9.34 -10.89 2.13
CA SER A 25 10.46 -9.93 2.04
C SER A 25 11.59 -10.38 1.12
N VAL A 26 11.79 -11.70 0.94
CA VAL A 26 12.91 -12.25 0.16
C VAL A 26 12.43 -13.15 -0.97
N ALA A 27 11.66 -14.19 -0.68
CA ALA A 27 11.34 -15.19 -1.71
C ALA A 27 10.46 -14.59 -2.84
N ALA A 28 9.46 -13.80 -2.49
CA ALA A 28 8.57 -13.15 -3.42
C ALA A 28 9.29 -12.16 -4.37
N PRO A 29 10.10 -11.19 -3.88
CA PRO A 29 10.82 -10.30 -4.79
C PRO A 29 11.82 -11.07 -5.65
N VAL A 30 12.54 -12.06 -5.11
CA VAL A 30 13.47 -12.89 -5.89
C VAL A 30 12.75 -13.67 -7.00
N ALA A 31 11.63 -14.31 -6.69
CA ALA A 31 10.85 -15.06 -7.67
C ALA A 31 10.29 -14.15 -8.78
N ILE A 32 9.77 -12.97 -8.42
CA ILE A 32 9.26 -11.98 -9.38
C ILE A 32 10.40 -11.46 -10.25
N THR A 33 11.55 -11.11 -9.67
CA THR A 33 12.72 -10.66 -10.43
C THR A 33 13.23 -11.75 -11.39
N PHE A 34 13.31 -12.99 -10.92
CA PHE A 34 13.73 -14.12 -11.77
C PHE A 34 12.78 -14.33 -12.95
N LEU A 35 11.46 -14.32 -12.69
CA LEU A 35 10.46 -14.48 -13.73
C LEU A 35 10.49 -13.31 -14.73
N LEU A 36 10.68 -12.08 -14.25
CA LEU A 36 10.83 -10.90 -15.10
C LEU A 36 12.02 -11.04 -16.06
N VAL A 37 13.18 -11.48 -15.56
CA VAL A 37 14.38 -11.69 -16.39
C VAL A 37 14.13 -12.75 -17.46
N LEU A 38 13.49 -13.87 -17.11
CA LEU A 38 13.15 -14.92 -18.07
C LEU A 38 12.18 -14.41 -19.15
N MET A 39 11.14 -13.66 -18.75
CA MET A 39 10.17 -13.09 -19.68
C MET A 39 10.81 -12.09 -20.64
N VAL A 40 11.64 -11.19 -20.13
CA VAL A 40 12.36 -10.22 -20.98
C VAL A 40 13.31 -10.93 -21.93
N LYS A 41 14.04 -11.95 -21.46
CA LYS A 41 14.94 -12.75 -22.32
C LYS A 41 14.16 -13.48 -23.43
N GLN A 42 13.03 -14.09 -23.08
CA GLN A 42 12.18 -14.79 -24.04
C GLN A 42 11.63 -13.83 -25.10
N GLN A 43 11.15 -12.65 -24.69
CA GLN A 43 10.63 -11.62 -25.58
C GLN A 43 11.71 -11.02 -26.48
N ALA A 44 12.94 -10.89 -25.99
CA ALA A 44 14.07 -10.37 -26.77
C ALA A 44 14.60 -11.37 -27.81
N THR A 45 14.48 -12.67 -27.55
CA THR A 45 15.01 -13.73 -28.42
C THR A 45 13.96 -14.23 -29.43
N SER A 46 12.68 -14.16 -29.07
CA SER A 46 11.59 -14.73 -29.87
C SER A 46 10.92 -13.64 -30.70
N VAL A 47 10.87 -13.82 -32.03
CA VAL A 47 10.08 -12.94 -32.90
C VAL A 47 8.60 -13.26 -32.66
N PRO A 48 7.76 -12.26 -32.28
CA PRO A 48 6.34 -12.50 -32.10
C PRO A 48 5.70 -12.88 -33.45
N LEU A 49 4.98 -14.00 -33.45
CA LEU A 49 4.30 -14.56 -34.62
C LEU A 49 2.79 -14.53 -34.40
N TYR A 50 2.04 -14.06 -35.39
CA TYR A 50 0.59 -14.21 -35.45
C TYR A 50 0.27 -15.40 -36.35
N GLY A 51 0.08 -16.57 -35.74
CA GLY A 51 -0.02 -17.84 -36.47
C GLY A 51 1.31 -18.19 -37.14
N LYS A 52 1.42 -17.97 -38.45
CA LYS A 52 2.63 -18.23 -39.25
C LYS A 52 3.32 -16.96 -39.78
N LYS A 53 2.75 -15.77 -39.54
CA LYS A 53 3.27 -14.50 -40.06
C LYS A 53 3.98 -13.73 -38.95
N PRO A 54 5.17 -13.15 -39.19
CA PRO A 54 5.83 -12.28 -38.23
C PRO A 54 5.00 -11.01 -38.04
N LEU A 55 4.91 -10.54 -36.80
CA LEU A 55 4.34 -9.23 -36.52
C LEU A 55 5.28 -8.13 -37.05
N PRO A 56 4.74 -7.00 -37.53
CA PRO A 56 5.56 -5.88 -37.96
C PRO A 56 6.23 -5.19 -36.77
N ASP A 57 7.43 -4.65 -36.96
CA ASP A 57 8.26 -4.09 -35.88
C ASP A 57 7.58 -2.94 -35.11
N TRP A 58 6.74 -2.14 -35.76
CA TRP A 58 6.00 -1.06 -35.09
C TRP A 58 5.03 -1.60 -34.03
N SER A 59 4.47 -2.79 -34.23
CA SER A 59 3.55 -3.41 -33.28
C SER A 59 4.28 -3.91 -32.04
N LEU A 60 5.54 -4.34 -32.19
CA LEU A 60 6.42 -4.67 -31.07
C LEU A 60 6.74 -3.41 -30.26
N ALA A 61 7.10 -2.31 -30.92
CA ALA A 61 7.33 -1.03 -30.25
C ALA A 61 6.08 -0.55 -29.49
N PHE A 62 4.90 -0.69 -30.09
CA PHE A 62 3.62 -0.35 -29.46
C PHE A 62 3.33 -1.22 -28.22
N GLY A 63 3.61 -2.53 -28.30
CA GLY A 63 3.50 -3.44 -27.15
C GLY A 63 4.41 -3.06 -26.00
N TRP A 64 5.67 -2.67 -26.28
CA TRP A 64 6.59 -2.16 -25.27
C TRP A 64 6.09 -0.84 -24.65
N PHE A 65 5.60 0.08 -25.46
CA PHE A 65 5.02 1.34 -24.97
C PHE A 65 3.83 1.11 -24.03
N LEU A 66 2.88 0.26 -24.42
CA LEU A 66 1.73 -0.13 -23.60
C LEU A 66 2.15 -0.80 -22.28
N SER A 67 3.20 -1.61 -22.32
CA SER A 67 3.72 -2.30 -21.13
C SER A 67 4.37 -1.33 -20.13
N ILE A 68 5.04 -0.27 -20.62
CA ILE A 68 5.70 0.74 -19.78
C ILE A 68 4.68 1.71 -19.17
N LEU A 69 3.57 1.99 -19.85
CA LEU A 69 2.56 2.97 -19.41
C LEU A 69 2.07 2.78 -17.95
N PRO A 70 1.63 1.59 -17.50
CA PRO A 70 1.26 1.38 -16.10
C PRO A 70 2.45 1.48 -15.14
N LEU A 71 3.65 1.11 -15.60
CA LEU A 71 4.87 1.21 -14.79
C LEU A 71 5.27 2.67 -14.56
N LEU A 72 5.03 3.54 -15.55
CA LEU A 72 5.29 4.98 -15.49
C LEU A 72 4.32 5.73 -14.57
N ALA A 73 3.13 5.17 -14.30
CA ALA A 73 2.18 5.78 -13.36
C ALA A 73 2.78 5.94 -11.96
N LEU A 74 3.55 4.96 -11.47
CA LEU A 74 4.18 5.00 -10.14
C LEU A 74 5.15 6.17 -9.95
N PRO A 75 6.20 6.35 -10.79
CA PRO A 75 7.09 7.50 -10.65
C PRO A 75 6.36 8.82 -10.94
N PHE A 76 5.38 8.84 -11.83
CA PHE A 76 4.57 10.04 -12.08
C PHE A 76 3.84 10.49 -10.80
N PHE A 77 3.14 9.57 -10.12
CA PHE A 77 2.50 9.87 -8.84
C PHE A 77 3.51 10.25 -7.75
N CYS A 78 4.68 9.61 -7.72
CA CYS A 78 5.74 9.94 -6.77
C CYS A 78 6.21 11.39 -6.96
N VAL A 79 6.57 11.77 -8.19
CA VAL A 79 7.01 13.14 -8.54
C VAL A 79 5.91 14.16 -8.26
N TYR A 80 4.68 13.87 -8.67
CA TYR A 80 3.52 14.74 -8.38
C TYR A 80 3.38 15.02 -6.89
N ASN A 81 3.47 13.99 -6.04
CA ASN A 81 3.38 14.15 -4.60
C ASN A 81 4.58 14.92 -4.02
N ILE A 82 5.80 14.66 -4.49
CA ILE A 82 7.01 15.38 -4.07
C ILE A 82 6.87 16.89 -4.37
N VAL A 83 6.46 17.25 -5.58
CA VAL A 83 6.27 18.65 -5.98
C VAL A 83 5.21 19.32 -5.10
N ARG A 84 4.08 18.65 -4.87
CA ARG A 84 3.00 19.15 -4.02
C ARG A 84 3.42 19.34 -2.56
N PHE A 85 4.23 18.44 -2.01
CA PHE A 85 4.74 18.54 -0.63
C PHE A 85 5.75 19.68 -0.49
N ARG A 86 6.65 19.83 -1.48
CA ARG A 86 7.62 20.92 -1.52
C ARG A 86 6.94 22.29 -1.59
N GLN A 87 5.85 22.43 -2.33
CA GLN A 87 5.05 23.67 -2.37
C GLN A 87 4.39 24.01 -1.03
N ARG A 88 4.17 23.01 -0.16
CA ARG A 88 3.51 23.17 1.16
C ARG A 88 4.51 23.26 2.32
N GLY A 89 5.81 23.16 2.05
CA GLY A 89 6.85 23.14 3.09
C GLY A 89 6.82 21.89 3.98
N ILE A 90 6.20 20.80 3.54
CA ILE A 90 6.10 19.54 4.31
C ILE A 90 7.35 18.68 4.03
N SER A 91 7.86 18.00 5.05
CA SER A 91 9.01 17.10 4.91
C SER A 91 8.68 15.91 3.99
N LEU A 92 9.67 15.48 3.19
CA LEU A 92 9.50 14.31 2.30
C LEU A 92 9.35 13.00 3.09
N ALA A 93 9.84 12.94 4.33
CA ALA A 93 9.66 11.79 5.21
C ALA A 93 8.17 11.52 5.51
N GLU A 94 7.36 12.58 5.56
CA GLU A 94 5.92 12.48 5.79
C GLU A 94 5.19 11.78 4.62
N LEU A 95 5.77 11.78 3.41
CA LEU A 95 5.21 11.08 2.24
C LEU A 95 5.23 9.55 2.42
N PHE A 96 6.26 9.03 3.09
CA PHE A 96 6.40 7.60 3.39
C PHE A 96 5.74 7.21 4.71
N ARG A 97 5.12 8.17 5.40
CA ARG A 97 4.41 7.91 6.64
C ARG A 97 3.07 7.26 6.36
N ILE A 98 2.70 6.28 7.19
CA ILE A 98 1.40 5.62 7.11
C ILE A 98 0.31 6.66 7.33
N GLN A 99 -0.69 6.69 6.45
CA GLN A 99 -1.83 7.59 6.59
C GLN A 99 -2.56 7.33 7.94
N PRO A 100 -2.91 8.38 8.69
CA PRO A 100 -3.46 8.25 10.05
C PRO A 100 -4.81 7.54 10.11
N LYS A 101 -5.55 7.48 8.98
CA LYS A 101 -6.82 6.76 8.88
C LYS A 101 -6.70 5.23 8.97
N TRP A 102 -5.49 4.68 8.88
CA TRP A 102 -5.31 3.24 8.83
C TRP A 102 -5.37 2.61 10.23
N PRO A 103 -6.03 1.45 10.39
CA PRO A 103 -6.13 0.75 11.68
C PRO A 103 -4.79 0.35 12.30
N SER A 104 -3.68 0.42 11.56
CA SER A 104 -2.32 0.15 12.04
C SER A 104 -1.57 1.41 12.51
N ALA A 105 -2.06 2.61 12.18
CA ALA A 105 -1.35 3.86 12.41
C ALA A 105 -1.19 4.19 13.91
N TRP A 106 -2.10 3.74 14.78
CA TRP A 106 -2.04 4.00 16.23
C TRP A 106 -0.78 3.43 16.90
N LYS A 107 -0.18 2.37 16.33
CA LYS A 107 1.04 1.77 16.87
C LYS A 107 2.25 2.69 16.75
N PHE A 108 2.30 3.48 15.68
CA PHE A 108 3.41 4.39 15.39
C PHE A 108 3.20 5.79 15.97
N ARG A 109 2.01 6.09 16.49
CA ARG A 109 1.66 7.40 17.07
C ARG A 109 2.27 7.63 18.46
N LYS A 110 2.54 6.56 19.22
CA LYS A 110 3.00 6.68 20.62
C LYS A 110 4.44 7.16 20.76
N THR A 111 5.28 6.98 19.74
CA THR A 111 6.70 7.34 19.80
C THR A 111 6.94 8.84 19.57
N ASP A 112 6.08 9.51 18.79
CA ASP A 112 6.29 10.92 18.42
C ASP A 112 5.68 11.93 19.40
N SER A 113 4.78 11.51 20.29
CA SER A 113 4.20 12.38 21.32
C SER A 113 5.21 12.82 22.40
N SER A 114 6.43 12.28 22.40
CA SER A 114 7.50 12.70 23.31
C SER A 114 8.44 13.76 22.72
N SER A 115 8.35 14.07 21.42
CA SER A 115 9.07 15.17 20.79
C SER A 115 8.13 16.34 20.52
N ASN A 116 8.22 17.38 21.36
CA ASN A 116 7.49 18.64 21.29
C ASN A 116 7.78 19.42 19.98
N VAL A 117 7.15 19.05 18.88
CA VAL A 117 6.96 19.95 17.71
C VAL A 117 5.53 19.78 17.22
N ILE A 118 4.64 20.55 17.84
CA ILE A 118 3.28 20.77 17.34
C ILE A 118 3.44 21.69 16.13
N HIS A 119 3.57 21.11 14.93
CA HIS A 119 3.01 21.79 13.77
C HIS A 119 1.51 21.51 13.82
N PRO A 120 0.66 22.52 14.06
CA PRO A 120 -0.75 22.36 13.77
C PRO A 120 -0.81 22.05 12.28
N VAL A 121 -1.10 20.79 11.95
CA VAL A 121 -1.70 20.46 10.66
C VAL A 121 -3.07 21.10 10.76
N GLU A 122 -3.10 22.40 10.48
CA GLU A 122 -4.30 23.11 10.14
C GLU A 122 -4.97 22.23 9.09
N ASP A 123 -6.08 21.62 9.49
CA ASP A 123 -6.90 20.78 8.64
C ASP A 123 -7.25 21.62 7.43
N ALA A 124 -6.41 21.51 6.39
CA ALA A 124 -6.74 22.01 5.09
C ALA A 124 -8.08 21.38 4.80
N LYS A 125 -9.13 22.19 4.82
CA LYS A 125 -10.45 21.91 4.27
C LYS A 125 -10.20 21.48 2.83
N VAL A 126 -9.87 20.20 2.66
CA VAL A 126 -10.02 19.51 1.41
C VAL A 126 -11.51 19.50 1.24
N ASP A 127 -11.99 20.42 0.41
CA ASP A 127 -13.36 20.48 -0.02
C ASP A 127 -13.73 19.10 -0.58
N ARG A 128 -14.41 18.30 0.24
CA ARG A 128 -14.88 16.95 -0.08
C ARG A 128 -16.30 17.00 -0.68
N SER A 129 -16.75 18.15 -1.19
CA SER A 129 -18.06 18.27 -1.84
C SER A 129 -18.24 17.37 -3.07
N GLY A 130 -17.16 16.80 -3.61
CA GLY A 130 -17.20 15.89 -4.77
C GLY A 130 -17.15 14.38 -4.50
N TRP A 131 -17.01 13.91 -3.26
CA TRP A 131 -16.94 12.47 -2.95
C TRP A 131 -18.16 12.06 -2.13
N SER A 132 -19.24 11.76 -2.84
CA SER A 132 -20.49 11.23 -2.30
C SER A 132 -20.25 9.94 -1.49
N THR A 133 -20.55 10.05 -0.20
CA THR A 133 -21.28 9.08 0.64
C THR A 133 -21.12 7.60 0.31
N PHE A 134 -20.20 6.93 1.02
CA PHE A 134 -20.47 5.57 1.48
C PHE A 134 -21.29 5.67 2.78
N PRO A 135 -22.46 5.01 2.89
CA PRO A 135 -23.25 5.05 4.11
C PRO A 135 -22.48 4.38 5.25
N VAL A 136 -22.12 5.17 6.26
CA VAL A 136 -21.64 4.67 7.54
C VAL A 136 -22.86 4.13 8.28
N GLU A 137 -22.99 2.81 8.30
CA GLU A 137 -23.95 2.08 9.12
C GLU A 137 -23.69 2.43 10.59
N LYS A 138 -24.61 3.20 11.18
CA LYS A 138 -24.59 3.56 12.60
C LYS A 138 -24.80 2.28 13.40
N GLN A 139 -23.75 1.79 14.06
CA GLN A 139 -23.91 0.83 15.16
C GLN A 139 -24.65 1.54 16.30
N THR A 140 -25.97 1.36 16.32
CA THR A 140 -26.84 1.71 17.44
C THR A 140 -26.69 0.69 18.56
N GLY A 141 -26.34 1.18 19.73
CA GLY A 141 -26.84 0.67 21.01
C GLY A 141 -26.16 -0.57 21.59
N SER A 142 -25.33 -0.37 22.60
CA SER A 142 -25.33 -1.27 23.76
C SER A 142 -25.70 -0.45 25.00
N PRO A 143 -26.77 -0.84 25.71
CA PRO A 143 -27.28 -0.08 26.85
C PRO A 143 -26.39 -0.24 28.09
N ASN A 144 -26.17 0.89 28.76
CA ASN A 144 -25.63 0.98 30.12
C ASN A 144 -26.51 0.15 31.07
N LEU A 145 -25.96 -0.93 31.62
CA LEU A 145 -26.51 -1.60 32.79
C LEU A 145 -25.85 -1.00 34.04
N SER A 146 -26.40 0.13 34.48
CA SER A 146 -26.23 0.62 35.84
C SER A 146 -27.08 -0.25 36.78
N ARG A 147 -26.43 -1.16 37.52
CA ARG A 147 -27.06 -1.88 38.62
C ARG A 147 -26.52 -1.27 39.92
N ASN A 148 -27.34 -0.41 40.52
CA ASN A 148 -27.17 0.10 41.87
C ASN A 148 -28.51 -0.11 42.60
N SER A 149 -28.44 -0.29 43.93
CA SER A 149 -29.55 -0.46 44.88
C SER A 149 -30.08 -1.91 45.00
N ASP A 150 -30.28 -2.56 46.16
CA ASP A 150 -30.18 -2.23 47.59
C ASP A 150 -30.08 -3.53 48.42
N VAL A 151 -29.72 -3.39 49.71
CA VAL A 151 -29.81 -4.32 50.87
C VAL A 151 -28.63 -5.26 51.12
#